data_AF-A0A7T5UPJ9-F1
#
_entry.id   AF-A0A7T5UPJ9-F1
#
_cell.length_a   1.000
_cell.length_b   1.000
_cell.length_c   1.000
_cell.angle_alpha   90.00
_cell.angle_beta   90.00
_cell.angle_gamma   90.00
#
_symmetry.space_group_name_H-M   'P 1'
#
loop_
_entity.id
_entity.type
_entity.pdbx_description
1 polymer ?
#
loop_
_entity_poly.entity_id
_entity_poly.type
_entity_poly.pdbx_seq_one_letter_code
_entity_poly.pdbx_strand_id
1 'polypeptide(L)' 'MDMKRSYQYFAKHPHFNAIAHTLAGIGIGMLLVYPIFEGHTVRYGLIFLSLGLALHAYPLFIGKK' A
#
# COMPACT_ATOMS: atom_id res chain seq x y z
N MET A 1 4.99 -3.47 -16.98
CA MET A 1 3.85 -3.72 -16.06
C MET A 1 2.56 -3.61 -16.86
N ASP A 2 1.69 -4.62 -16.83
CA ASP A 2 0.40 -4.57 -17.55
C ASP A 2 -0.60 -3.73 -16.75
N MET A 3 -0.51 -2.40 -16.93
CA MET A 3 -1.27 -1.38 -16.20
C MET A 3 -2.78 -1.56 -16.34
N LYS A 4 -3.22 -2.19 -17.45
CA LYS A 4 -4.62 -2.48 -17.75
C LYS A 4 -5.23 -3.51 -16.79
N ARG A 5 -4.44 -4.51 -16.36
CA ARG A 5 -4.90 -5.56 -15.43
C ARG A 5 -5.11 -5.04 -14.02
N SER A 6 -4.15 -4.28 -13.50
CA SER A 6 -4.28 -3.66 -12.17
C SER A 6 -5.49 -2.72 -12.13
N TYR A 7 -5.68 -1.91 -13.18
CA TYR A 7 -6.84 -1.02 -13.27
C TYR A 7 -8.17 -1.80 -13.21
N GLN A 8 -8.31 -2.87 -14.00
CA GLN A 8 -9.51 -3.70 -13.98
C GLN A 8 -9.75 -4.37 -12.62
N TYR A 9 -8.68 -4.83 -11.95
CA TYR A 9 -8.80 -5.44 -10.63
C TYR A 9 -9.28 -4.43 -9.58
N PHE A 10 -8.67 -3.25 -9.52
CA PHE A 10 -9.06 -2.21 -8.56
C PHE A 10 -10.45 -1.64 -8.84
N ALA A 11 -10.85 -1.55 -10.12
CA ALA A 11 -12.21 -1.16 -10.49
C ALA A 11 -13.27 -2.14 -9.98
N LYS A 12 -12.95 -3.44 -9.96
CA LYS A 12 -13.83 -4.50 -9.42
C LYS A 12 -13.77 -4.60 -7.89
N HIS A 13 -12.67 -4.17 -7.27
CA HIS A 13 -12.44 -4.28 -5.83
C HIS A 13 -12.11 -2.90 -5.22
N PRO A 14 -13.09 -1.96 -5.18
CA PRO A 14 -12.85 -0.60 -4.69
C PRO A 14 -12.40 -0.58 -3.22
N HIS A 15 -12.92 -1.48 -2.38
CA HIS A 15 -12.48 -1.62 -0.98
C HIS A 15 -11.02 -2.07 -0.88
N PHE A 16 -10.57 -2.97 -1.75
CA PHE A 16 -9.18 -3.41 -1.77
C PHE A 16 -8.24 -2.27 -2.17
N ASN A 17 -8.63 -1.47 -3.17
CA ASN A 17 -7.89 -0.27 -3.55
C ASN A 17 -7.79 0.75 -2.39
N ALA A 18 -8.92 0.97 -1.69
CA ALA A 18 -8.96 1.87 -0.55
C ALA A 18 -8.06 1.39 0.59
N ILE A 19 -8.07 0.08 0.91
CA ILE A 19 -7.20 -0.51 1.94
C ILE A 19 -5.72 -0.37 1.57
N ALA A 20 -5.36 -0.69 0.32
CA ALA A 20 -3.97 -0.57 -0.15
C ALA A 20 -3.46 0.88 -0.04
N HIS A 21 -4.27 1.86 -0.45
CA HIS A 21 -3.94 3.28 -0.33
C HIS A 21 -3.90 3.76 1.13
N THR A 22 -4.81 3.28 1.96
CA THR A 22 -4.86 3.65 3.39
C THR A 22 -3.61 3.16 4.11
N LEU A 23 -3.19 1.91 3.88
CA LEU A 23 -1.98 1.35 4.48
C LEU A 23 -0.72 2.08 4.00
N ALA A 24 -0.63 2.39 2.71
CA ALA A 24 0.47 3.19 2.17
C ALA A 24 0.49 4.60 2.79
N GLY A 25 -0.67 5.25 2.90
CA GLY A 25 -0.82 6.58 3.51
C GLY A 25 -0.43 6.61 4.99
N ILE A 26 -0.82 5.60 5.77
CA ILE A 26 -0.39 5.42 7.17
C ILE A 26 1.13 5.28 7.24
N GLY A 27 1.72 4.44 6.37
CA GLY A 27 3.17 4.25 6.30
C GLY A 27 3.92 5.56 6.04
N ILE A 28 3.47 6.33 5.04
CA ILE A 28 4.04 7.64 4.72
C ILE A 28 3.86 8.60 5.90
N GLY A 29 2.66 8.69 6.49
CA GLY A 29 2.39 9.56 7.63
C GLY A 29 3.30 9.28 8.82
N MET A 30 3.52 8.00 9.15
CA MET A 30 4.46 7.58 10.20
C MET A 30 5.91 7.99 9.88
N LEU A 31 6.35 7.82 8.63
CA LEU A 31 7.70 8.24 8.22
C LEU A 31 7.87 9.77 8.28
N LEU A 32 6.84 10.53 7.93
CA LEU A 32 6.86 12.00 8.00
C LEU A 32 6.85 12.52 9.45
N VAL A 33 6.20 11.81 10.37
CA VAL A 33 6.07 12.21 11.78
C VAL A 33 7.25 11.72 12.62
N TYR A 34 8.09 10.80 12.12
CA TYR A 34 9.29 10.31 12.80
C TYR A 34 10.20 11.40 13.40
N PRO A 35 10.51 12.51 12.71
CA PRO A 35 11.36 13.57 13.28
C PRO A 35 10.78 14.21 14.54
N ILE A 36 9.47 14.07 14.77
CA ILE A 36 8.74 14.62 15.91
C ILE A 36 8.60 13.59 17.05
N PHE A 37 8.53 12.29 16.71
CA PHE A 37 8.39 11.19 17.66
C PHE A 37 9.51 10.18 17.46
N GLU A 38 10.54 10.23 18.33
CA GLU A 38 11.67 9.29 18.31
C GLU A 38 11.25 7.86 18.70
N GLY A 39 12.00 6.86 18.19
CA GLY A 39 12.08 5.52 18.79
C GLY A 39 11.62 4.36 17.92
N HIS A 40 10.40 4.38 17.36
CA HIS A 40 9.86 3.21 16.64
C HIS A 40 9.01 3.52 15.39
N THR A 41 8.72 4.79 15.14
CA THR A 41 7.82 5.27 14.07
C THR A 41 8.31 4.86 12.67
N VAL A 42 9.63 4.79 12.46
CA VAL A 42 10.22 4.35 11.18
C VAL A 42 9.95 2.88 10.89
N ARG A 43 10.04 1.99 11.88
CA ARG A 43 9.82 0.55 11.68
C ARG A 43 8.38 0.28 11.25
N TYR A 44 7.42 0.88 11.95
CA TYR A 44 6.01 0.76 11.60
C TYR A 44 5.70 1.45 10.27
N GLY A 45 6.28 2.63 10.01
CA GLY A 45 6.16 3.32 8.73
C GLY A 45 6.62 2.47 7.55
N LEU A 46 7.78 1.83 7.67
CA LEU A 46 8.31 0.91 6.67
C LEU A 46 7.45 -0.35 6.49
N ILE A 47 6.93 -0.92 7.59
CA ILE A 47 6.02 -2.09 7.53
C ILE A 47 4.75 -1.73 6.76
N PHE A 48 4.07 -0.64 7.15
CA PHE A 48 2.82 -0.22 6.52
C PHE A 48 3.02 0.18 5.06
N LEU A 49 4.12 0.88 4.74
CA LEU A 49 4.45 1.24 3.37
C LEU A 49 4.75 0.00 2.52
N SER A 50 5.53 -0.95 3.04
CA SER A 50 5.83 -2.20 2.34
C SER A 50 4.56 -3.03 2.08
N LEU A 51 3.65 -3.10 3.07
CA LEU A 51 2.35 -3.75 2.93
C LEU A 51 1.47 -3.06 1.88
N GLY A 52 1.37 -1.73 1.90
CA GLY A 52 0.61 -0.97 0.91
C GLY A 52 1.14 -1.17 -0.51
N LEU A 53 2.46 -1.18 -0.69
CA LEU A 53 3.12 -1.46 -1.97
C LEU A 53 2.92 -2.92 -2.42
N ALA A 54 3.03 -3.88 -1.50
CA ALA A 54 2.78 -5.29 -1.79
C ALA A 54 1.34 -5.54 -2.23
N LEU A 55 0.36 -4.91 -1.56
CA LEU A 55 -1.05 -4.95 -1.97
C LEU A 55 -1.28 -4.28 -3.32
N HIS A 56 -0.55 -3.22 -3.65
CA HIS A 56 -0.59 -2.61 -4.98
C HIS A 56 -0.01 -3.51 -6.07
N ALA A 57 1.02 -4.27 -5.72
CA ALA A 57 1.65 -5.23 -6.62
C ALA A 57 0.84 -6.54 -6.75
N TYR A 58 0.04 -6.89 -5.75
CA TYR A 58 -0.72 -8.15 -5.70
C TYR A 58 -1.57 -8.46 -6.95
N PRO A 59 -2.32 -7.50 -7.54
CA PRO A 59 -3.08 -7.74 -8.78
C PRO A 59 -2.22 -8.18 -9.97
N LEU A 60 -0.93 -7.82 -9.99
CA LEU A 60 -0.01 -8.25 -11.05
C LEU A 60 0.27 -9.75 -10.99
N PHE A 61 0.28 -10.32 -9.78
CA PHE A 61 0.59 -11.74 -9.55
C PHE A 61 -0.66 -12.62 -9.55
N ILE A 62 -1.82 -12.06 -9.24
CA ILE A 62 -3.08 -12.82 -9.14
C ILE A 62 -4.03 -12.65 -10.33
N GLY A 63 -3.63 -11.87 -11.33
CA GLY A 63 -4.36 -11.65 -12.60
C GLY A 63 -4.48 -12.88 -13.53
N LYS A 64 -4.78 -14.06 -12.98
CA LYS A 64 -5.27 -15.25 -13.66
C LYS A 64 -6.51 -15.76 -12.93
N LYS A 65 -7.67 -15.21 -13.24
CA LYS A 65 -8.96 -15.90 -13.27
C LYS A 65 -9.97 -15.07 -14.04
#